data_AF-A0A3B9IQP7-F1
#
_entry.id   AF-A0A3B9IQP7-F1
#
_cell.length_a   1.000
_cell.length_b   1.000
_cell.length_c   1.000
_cell.angle_alpha   90.00
_cell.angle_beta   90.00
_cell.angle_gamma   90.00
#
_symmetry.space_group_name_H-M   'P 1'
#
loop_
_entity.id
_entity.type
_entity.pdbx_description
1 polymer ?
#
loop_
_entity_poly.entity_id
_entity_poly.type
_entity_poly.pdbx_seq_one_letter_code
_entity_poly.pdbx_strand_id
1 'polypeptide(L)'
;EAALARAEAGHAEAQAARSAAEAAAAAAARDLAALARNRDRLQDAARLATRELEDLRRRLDDRRRLDEAETRLGRMEAEAARAAAARDAAEAALAAADTARGAAEAARDPAVSAAAEAGQVLGARKRALDEARAAAEAARRRAREIETRLMAATARRDQAQAALTALPDPAGRAAAAAEAGQRAARAAEAQTAADAAEAEAEAGFAAAETRLREARRLRTEAEATRAALGAEAASLDRLIAAEAEGGPGGRPVSASLTLDDTHAAALAAALGDGLGAGLDATARRHWVAGSTPPAMPWAIIDAGARPLLELVRGPEVLTPALAACWLVADAATAQRLAPLLPAGAALVTPDGGLWRWDGYRRRGGTAEDAGTADLRRRARRRQLDAEIAAADAAQATAATAGDAAAADQTAARARRDAARKAAAEARRQAMAA
;
A
#
# COMPACT_ATOMS: atom_id res chain seq x y z
N GLU A 1 10.85 17.22 -148.65
CA GLU A 1 11.65 16.25 -147.87
C GLU A 1 12.51 16.90 -146.78
N ALA A 2 13.33 17.93 -147.06
CA ALA A 2 14.22 18.55 -146.05
C ALA A 2 13.52 19.22 -144.84
N ALA A 3 12.29 19.73 -144.99
CA ALA A 3 11.54 20.34 -143.88
C ALA A 3 10.90 19.30 -142.92
N LEU A 4 10.56 18.11 -143.43
CA LEU A 4 10.01 17.01 -142.64
C LEU A 4 11.10 16.40 -141.75
N ALA A 5 12.29 16.17 -142.31
CA ALA A 5 13.46 15.65 -141.58
C ALA A 5 13.94 16.59 -140.45
N ARG A 6 13.83 17.91 -140.61
CA ARG A 6 14.12 18.89 -139.53
C ARG A 6 13.07 18.87 -138.41
N ALA A 7 11.79 18.68 -138.75
CA ALA A 7 10.72 18.57 -137.76
C ALA A 7 10.82 17.24 -136.97
N GLU A 8 11.17 16.15 -137.65
CA GLU A 8 11.41 14.83 -137.04
C GLU A 8 12.66 14.84 -136.15
N ALA A 9 13.75 15.49 -136.57
CA ALA A 9 14.95 15.67 -135.74
C ALA A 9 14.66 16.53 -134.50
N GLY A 10 13.92 17.64 -134.64
CA GLY A 10 13.51 18.46 -133.50
C GLY A 10 12.54 17.75 -132.55
N HIS A 11 11.67 16.88 -133.08
CA HIS A 11 10.80 16.04 -132.25
C HIS A 11 11.59 14.96 -131.50
N ALA A 12 12.58 14.35 -132.14
CA ALA A 12 13.48 13.37 -131.50
C ALA A 12 14.36 14.02 -130.42
N GLU A 13 14.90 15.21 -130.66
CA GLU A 13 15.65 15.98 -129.64
C GLU A 13 14.76 16.40 -128.47
N ALA A 14 13.53 16.86 -128.73
CA ALA A 14 12.58 17.21 -127.67
C ALA A 14 12.13 15.97 -126.87
N GLN A 15 11.94 14.81 -127.53
CA GLN A 15 11.66 13.53 -126.86
C GLN A 15 12.86 13.06 -126.02
N ALA A 16 14.10 13.22 -126.50
CA ALA A 16 15.31 12.88 -125.76
C ALA A 16 15.55 13.81 -124.56
N ALA A 17 15.30 15.11 -124.71
CA ALA A 17 15.37 16.08 -123.62
C ALA A 17 14.29 15.80 -122.55
N ARG A 18 13.07 15.44 -122.99
CA ARG A 18 11.98 15.05 -122.09
C ARG A 18 12.30 13.75 -121.35
N SER A 19 12.81 12.72 -122.03
CA SER A 19 13.17 11.46 -121.38
C SER A 19 14.35 11.62 -120.41
N ALA A 20 15.33 12.49 -120.74
CA ALA A 20 16.41 12.86 -119.84
C ALA A 20 15.91 13.63 -118.61
N ALA A 21 14.97 14.57 -118.78
CA ALA A 21 14.35 15.29 -117.67
C ALA A 21 13.49 14.37 -116.79
N GLU A 22 12.74 13.44 -117.39
CA GLU A 22 11.98 12.40 -116.67
C GLU A 22 12.91 11.45 -115.90
N ALA A 23 14.05 11.05 -116.48
CA ALA A 23 15.06 10.23 -115.80
C ALA A 23 15.75 10.97 -114.63
N ALA A 24 16.08 12.25 -114.80
CA ALA A 24 16.65 13.10 -113.76
C ALA A 24 15.64 13.34 -112.62
N ALA A 25 14.37 13.59 -112.94
CA ALA A 25 13.29 13.69 -111.96
C ALA A 25 13.09 12.36 -111.20
N ALA A 26 13.17 11.22 -111.89
CA ALA A 26 13.09 9.90 -111.26
C ALA A 26 14.31 9.58 -110.38
N ALA A 27 15.50 10.09 -110.71
CA ALA A 27 16.69 9.98 -109.85
C ALA A 27 16.55 10.86 -108.59
N ALA A 28 16.17 12.12 -108.76
CA ALA A 28 15.92 13.04 -107.64
C ALA A 28 14.81 12.53 -106.70
N ALA A 29 13.74 11.94 -107.25
CA ALA A 29 12.68 11.31 -106.45
C ALA A 29 13.19 10.10 -105.64
N ARG A 30 14.09 9.29 -106.21
CA ARG A 30 14.72 8.16 -105.50
C ARG A 30 15.64 8.64 -104.38
N ASP A 31 16.43 9.68 -104.61
CA ASP A 31 17.33 10.26 -103.61
C ASP A 31 16.55 10.93 -102.48
N LEU A 32 15.49 11.69 -102.81
CA LEU A 32 14.58 12.26 -101.82
C LEU A 32 13.91 11.15 -100.98
N ALA A 33 13.47 10.07 -101.60
CA ALA A 33 12.90 8.92 -100.89
C ALA A 33 13.95 8.21 -100.01
N ALA A 34 15.21 8.15 -100.43
CA ALA A 34 16.30 7.59 -99.62
C ALA A 34 16.62 8.47 -98.41
N LEU A 35 16.68 9.80 -98.59
CA LEU A 35 16.86 10.76 -97.51
C LEU A 35 15.69 10.76 -96.53
N ALA A 36 14.45 10.66 -97.03
CA ALA A 36 13.26 10.51 -96.19
C ALA A 36 13.34 9.25 -95.32
N ARG A 37 13.67 8.08 -95.92
CA ARG A 37 13.88 6.84 -95.16
C ARG A 37 15.00 6.96 -94.13
N ASN A 38 16.09 7.66 -94.46
CA ASN A 38 17.21 7.84 -93.53
C ASN A 38 16.83 8.77 -92.37
N ARG A 39 16.11 9.86 -92.66
CA ARG A 39 15.55 10.77 -91.65
C ARG A 39 14.62 10.02 -90.71
N ASP A 40 13.70 9.22 -91.25
CA ASP A 40 12.73 8.48 -90.43
C ASP A 40 13.45 7.44 -89.54
N ARG A 41 14.46 6.74 -90.06
CA ARG A 41 15.34 5.86 -89.25
C ARG A 41 16.07 6.60 -88.13
N LEU A 42 16.63 7.77 -88.42
CA LEU A 42 17.31 8.59 -87.41
C LEU A 42 16.34 9.14 -86.36
N GLN A 43 15.12 9.50 -86.77
CA GLN A 43 14.06 9.92 -85.85
C GLN A 43 13.62 8.79 -84.92
N ASP A 44 13.45 7.57 -85.44
CA ASP A 44 13.11 6.41 -84.63
C ASP A 44 14.25 6.00 -83.69
N ALA A 45 15.51 6.05 -84.16
CA ALA A 45 16.68 5.84 -83.31
C ALA A 45 16.78 6.89 -82.18
N ALA A 46 16.53 8.17 -82.48
CA ALA A 46 16.50 9.24 -81.47
C ALA A 46 15.38 9.04 -80.45
N ARG A 47 14.19 8.59 -80.88
CA ARG A 47 13.06 8.26 -79.98
C ARG A 47 13.40 7.08 -79.07
N LEU A 48 14.03 6.03 -79.59
CA LEU A 48 14.48 4.88 -78.81
C LEU A 48 15.52 5.29 -77.77
N ALA A 49 16.57 6.01 -78.19
CA ALA A 49 17.60 6.51 -77.28
C ALA A 49 17.03 7.43 -76.19
N THR A 50 16.05 8.26 -76.52
CA THR A 50 15.36 9.11 -75.53
C THR A 50 14.63 8.27 -74.47
N ARG A 51 13.90 7.24 -74.90
CA ARG A 51 13.21 6.31 -73.98
C ARG A 51 14.18 5.54 -73.09
N GLU A 52 15.30 5.08 -73.65
CA GLU A 52 16.35 4.40 -72.88
C GLU A 52 16.98 5.33 -71.83
N LEU A 53 17.26 6.58 -72.19
CA LEU A 53 17.77 7.58 -71.23
C LEU A 53 16.77 7.89 -70.12
N GLU A 54 15.48 7.99 -70.43
CA GLU A 54 14.43 8.17 -69.43
C GLU A 54 14.33 6.96 -68.48
N ASP A 55 14.42 5.74 -69.00
CA ASP A 55 14.43 4.52 -68.18
C ASP A 55 15.66 4.44 -67.27
N LEU A 56 16.86 4.72 -67.80
CA LEU A 56 18.09 4.76 -67.02
C LEU A 56 18.06 5.84 -65.93
N ARG A 57 17.47 7.02 -66.22
CA ARG A 57 17.28 8.09 -65.23
C ARG A 57 16.34 7.63 -64.11
N ARG A 58 15.23 6.99 -64.43
CA ARG A 58 14.31 6.43 -63.42
C ARG A 58 15.01 5.40 -62.54
N ARG A 59 15.75 4.46 -63.12
CA ARG A 59 16.51 3.45 -62.38
C ARG A 59 17.57 4.05 -61.45
N LEU A 60 18.25 5.12 -61.88
CA LEU A 60 19.23 5.83 -61.04
C LEU A 60 18.57 6.54 -59.86
N ASP A 61 17.43 7.19 -60.07
CA ASP A 61 16.67 7.83 -58.99
C ASP A 61 16.10 6.80 -58.01
N ASP A 62 15.62 5.66 -58.52
CA ASP A 62 15.19 4.53 -57.67
C ASP A 62 16.36 3.98 -56.85
N ARG A 63 17.56 3.84 -57.44
CA ARG A 63 18.75 3.40 -56.68
C ARG A 63 19.14 4.40 -55.59
N ARG A 64 19.11 5.71 -55.88
CA ARG A 64 19.37 6.76 -54.88
C ARG A 64 18.38 6.70 -53.72
N ARG A 65 17.09 6.51 -54.01
CA ARG A 65 16.05 6.33 -52.98
C ARG A 65 16.31 5.09 -52.12
N LEU A 66 16.79 4.00 -52.72
CA LEU A 66 17.18 2.79 -51.98
C LEU A 66 18.39 3.06 -51.08
N ASP A 67 19.45 3.71 -51.57
CA ASP A 67 20.64 4.06 -50.76
C ASP A 67 20.28 4.98 -49.57
N GLU A 68 19.38 5.94 -49.79
CA GLU A 68 18.85 6.81 -48.73
C GLU A 68 18.03 6.04 -47.70
N ALA A 69 17.21 5.08 -48.16
CA ALA A 69 16.43 4.21 -47.28
C ALA A 69 17.32 3.27 -46.45
N GLU A 70 18.33 2.65 -47.07
CA GLU A 70 19.33 1.80 -46.39
C GLU A 70 20.09 2.61 -45.33
N THR A 71 20.55 3.82 -45.66
CA THR A 71 21.23 4.71 -44.72
C THR A 71 20.32 5.09 -43.55
N ARG A 72 19.03 5.36 -43.81
CA ARG A 72 18.05 5.69 -42.78
C ARG A 72 17.78 4.49 -41.87
N LEU A 73 17.63 3.30 -42.45
CA LEU A 73 17.43 2.06 -41.70
C LEU A 73 18.62 1.80 -40.78
N GLY A 74 19.85 1.91 -41.26
CA GLY A 74 21.05 1.74 -40.44
C GLY A 74 21.14 2.74 -39.28
N ARG A 75 20.68 3.99 -39.46
CA ARG A 75 20.58 4.95 -38.35
C ARG A 75 19.53 4.52 -37.32
N MET A 76 18.36 4.08 -37.77
CA MET A 76 17.27 3.61 -36.89
C MET A 76 17.67 2.36 -36.11
N GLU A 77 18.38 1.41 -36.74
CA GLU A 77 18.91 0.22 -36.08
C GLU A 77 19.97 0.59 -35.03
N ALA A 78 20.88 1.51 -35.34
CA ALA A 78 21.88 1.99 -34.38
C ALA A 78 21.25 2.79 -33.22
N GLU A 79 20.13 3.48 -33.44
CA GLU A 79 19.37 4.16 -32.39
C GLU A 79 18.61 3.15 -31.52
N ALA A 80 17.97 2.14 -32.14
CA ALA A 80 17.30 1.06 -31.43
C ALA A 80 18.27 0.25 -30.55
N ALA A 81 19.46 -0.08 -31.06
CA ALA A 81 20.50 -0.76 -30.28
C ALA A 81 20.98 0.09 -29.09
N ARG A 82 21.14 1.40 -29.27
CA ARG A 82 21.48 2.33 -28.18
C ARG A 82 20.36 2.42 -27.14
N ALA A 83 19.10 2.47 -27.57
CA ALA A 83 17.95 2.50 -26.67
C ALA A 83 17.80 1.19 -25.88
N ALA A 84 18.07 0.04 -26.51
CA ALA A 84 18.08 -1.26 -25.84
C ALA A 84 19.19 -1.32 -24.76
N ALA A 85 20.42 -0.96 -25.11
CA ALA A 85 21.53 -0.91 -24.15
C ALA A 85 21.27 0.06 -22.98
N ALA A 86 20.64 1.21 -23.24
CA ALA A 86 20.25 2.16 -22.20
C ALA A 86 19.15 1.60 -21.27
N ARG A 87 18.19 0.83 -21.80
CA ARG A 87 17.19 0.13 -21.00
C ARG A 87 17.82 -0.93 -20.12
N ASP A 88 18.67 -1.79 -20.67
CA ASP A 88 19.34 -2.85 -19.90
C ASP A 88 20.18 -2.26 -18.76
N ALA A 89 20.89 -1.15 -19.02
CA ALA A 89 21.65 -0.42 -18.00
C ALA A 89 20.74 0.18 -16.92
N ALA A 90 19.58 0.73 -17.30
CA ALA A 90 18.61 1.27 -16.35
C ALA A 90 17.96 0.17 -15.49
N GLU A 91 17.63 -0.99 -16.07
CA GLU A 91 17.10 -2.14 -15.34
C GLU A 91 18.13 -2.70 -14.35
N ALA A 92 19.39 -2.81 -14.74
CA ALA A 92 20.46 -3.21 -13.84
C ALA A 92 20.67 -2.21 -12.69
N ALA A 93 20.60 -0.90 -12.97
CA ALA A 93 20.69 0.14 -11.95
C ALA A 93 19.50 0.10 -10.98
N LEU A 94 18.28 -0.15 -11.48
CA LEU A 94 17.10 -0.29 -10.65
C LEU A 94 17.19 -1.53 -9.73
N ALA A 95 17.62 -2.67 -10.26
CA ALA A 95 17.82 -3.89 -9.47
C ALA A 95 18.89 -3.70 -8.37
N ALA A 96 19.98 -2.98 -8.67
CA ALA A 96 21.00 -2.63 -7.68
C ALA A 96 20.45 -1.68 -6.60
N ALA A 97 19.66 -0.68 -6.99
CA ALA A 97 19.01 0.24 -6.05
C ALA A 97 18.00 -0.47 -5.14
N ASP A 98 17.20 -1.40 -5.67
CA ASP A 98 16.27 -2.21 -4.86
C ASP A 98 17.00 -3.15 -3.91
N THR A 99 18.12 -3.75 -4.34
CA THR A 99 18.96 -4.56 -3.46
C THR A 99 19.56 -3.72 -2.32
N ALA A 100 20.08 -2.53 -2.64
CA ALA A 100 20.63 -1.61 -1.65
C ALA A 100 19.55 -1.11 -0.67
N ARG A 101 18.34 -0.82 -1.17
CA ARG A 101 17.19 -0.44 -0.36
C ARG A 101 16.76 -1.57 0.57
N GLY A 102 16.65 -2.80 0.06
CA GLY A 102 16.33 -3.98 0.87
C GLY A 102 17.37 -4.24 1.97
N ALA A 103 18.66 -4.07 1.67
CA ALA A 103 19.73 -4.18 2.67
C ALA A 103 19.64 -3.08 3.74
N ALA A 104 19.33 -1.83 3.35
CA ALA A 104 19.14 -0.72 4.28
C ALA A 104 17.90 -0.91 5.16
N GLU A 105 16.79 -1.38 4.60
CA GLU A 105 15.56 -1.73 5.33
C GLU A 105 15.82 -2.87 6.32
N ALA A 106 16.50 -3.94 5.89
CA ALA A 106 16.89 -5.06 6.76
C ALA A 106 17.85 -4.65 7.90
N ALA A 107 18.71 -3.66 7.68
CA ALA A 107 19.60 -3.12 8.71
C ALA A 107 18.91 -2.15 9.68
N ARG A 108 17.76 -1.57 9.29
CA ARG A 108 17.05 -0.57 10.09
C ARG A 108 16.42 -1.17 11.34
N ASP A 109 15.70 -2.28 11.20
CA ASP A 109 15.00 -2.93 12.32
C ASP A 109 15.94 -3.36 13.45
N PRO A 110 17.08 -4.05 13.22
CA PRO A 110 18.02 -4.37 14.28
C PRO A 110 18.66 -3.12 14.89
N ALA A 111 18.92 -2.07 14.11
CA ALA A 111 19.46 -0.81 14.63
C ALA A 111 18.44 -0.09 15.53
N VAL A 112 17.16 -0.07 15.16
CA VAL A 112 16.07 0.48 15.98
C VAL A 112 15.87 -0.35 17.25
N SER A 113 15.90 -1.68 17.16
CA SER A 113 15.82 -2.57 18.32
C SER A 113 16.98 -2.34 19.29
N ALA A 114 18.22 -2.29 18.78
CA ALA A 114 19.40 -2.03 19.59
C ALA A 114 19.36 -0.65 20.28
N ALA A 115 18.87 0.38 19.57
CA ALA A 115 18.68 1.71 20.14
C ALA A 115 17.60 1.71 21.24
N ALA A 116 16.50 0.98 21.05
CA ALA A 116 15.44 0.84 22.04
C ALA A 116 15.94 0.11 23.30
N GLU A 117 16.68 -1.01 23.14
CA GLU A 117 17.30 -1.75 24.23
C GLU A 117 18.29 -0.88 25.02
N ALA A 118 19.18 -0.16 24.32
CA ALA A 118 20.11 0.76 24.96
C ALA A 118 19.37 1.87 25.74
N GLY A 119 18.28 2.40 25.19
CA GLY A 119 17.40 3.36 25.86
C GLY A 119 16.75 2.81 27.13
N GLN A 120 16.28 1.56 27.11
CA GLN A 120 15.72 0.89 28.29
C GLN A 120 16.78 0.68 29.38
N VAL A 121 17.98 0.22 29.01
CA VAL A 121 19.10 0.02 29.94
C VAL A 121 19.52 1.34 30.57
N LEU A 122 19.72 2.40 29.78
CA LEU A 122 20.05 3.73 30.29
C LEU A 122 18.95 4.28 31.20
N GLY A 123 17.67 4.11 30.83
CA GLY A 123 16.53 4.49 31.65
C GLY A 123 16.51 3.75 33.00
N ALA A 124 16.76 2.45 33.00
CA ALA A 124 16.84 1.64 34.22
C ALA A 124 18.02 2.06 35.11
N ARG A 125 19.20 2.29 34.51
CA ARG A 125 20.39 2.77 35.25
C ARG A 125 20.17 4.14 35.87
N LYS A 126 19.52 5.06 35.16
CA LYS A 126 19.19 6.38 35.69
C LYS A 126 18.23 6.30 36.87
N ARG A 127 17.16 5.49 36.77
CA ARG A 127 16.23 5.24 37.89
C ARG A 127 16.95 4.66 39.10
N ALA A 128 17.78 3.63 38.91
CA ALA A 128 18.55 3.03 39.99
C ALA A 128 19.50 4.03 40.66
N LEU A 129 20.13 4.92 39.88
CA LEU A 129 20.98 5.99 40.43
C LEU A 129 20.17 7.01 41.25
N ASP A 130 19.01 7.44 40.74
CA ASP A 130 18.15 8.39 41.43
C ASP A 130 17.57 7.79 42.73
N GLU A 131 17.16 6.53 42.71
CA GLU A 131 16.74 5.76 43.89
C GLU A 131 17.87 5.63 44.91
N ALA A 132 19.09 5.28 44.47
CA ALA A 132 20.26 5.18 45.34
C ALA A 132 20.62 6.53 45.99
N ARG A 133 20.50 7.63 45.24
CA ARG A 133 20.71 9.00 45.76
C ARG A 133 19.65 9.36 46.79
N ALA A 134 18.37 9.12 46.49
CA ALA A 134 17.28 9.38 47.42
C ALA A 134 17.41 8.56 48.71
N ALA A 135 17.79 7.28 48.60
CA ALA A 135 18.05 6.39 49.74
C ALA A 135 19.24 6.89 50.58
N ALA A 136 20.35 7.29 49.94
CA ALA A 136 21.51 7.83 50.64
C ALA A 136 21.19 9.14 51.38
N GLU A 137 20.42 10.04 50.77
CA GLU A 137 19.98 11.25 51.44
C GLU A 137 19.03 10.97 52.60
N ALA A 138 18.08 10.04 52.43
CA ALA A 138 17.18 9.62 53.50
C ALA A 138 17.95 9.01 54.68
N ALA A 139 18.94 8.17 54.40
CA ALA A 139 19.81 7.58 55.41
C ALA A 139 20.61 8.65 56.17
N ARG A 140 21.18 9.64 55.46
CA ARG A 140 21.89 10.78 56.08
C ARG A 140 20.96 11.63 56.95
N ARG A 141 19.73 11.90 56.50
CA ARG A 141 18.72 12.61 57.30
C ARG A 141 18.37 11.84 58.57
N ARG A 142 18.11 10.53 58.46
CA ARG A 142 17.82 9.65 59.61
C ARG A 142 18.99 9.61 60.60
N ALA A 143 20.23 9.50 60.11
CA ALA A 143 21.42 9.50 60.97
C ALA A 143 21.53 10.78 61.81
N ARG A 144 21.38 11.96 61.17
CA ARG A 144 21.37 13.26 61.89
C ARG A 144 20.23 13.37 62.89
N GLU A 145 19.06 12.85 62.55
CA GLU A 145 17.89 12.85 63.43
C GLU A 145 18.12 11.95 64.65
N ILE A 146 18.71 10.76 64.46
CA ILE A 146 19.11 9.84 65.53
C ILE A 146 20.17 10.49 66.43
N GLU A 147 21.21 11.11 65.86
CA GLU A 147 22.24 11.84 66.63
C GLU A 147 21.61 12.95 67.50
N THR A 148 20.74 13.77 66.91
CA THR A 148 20.05 14.84 67.62
C THR A 148 19.17 14.29 68.75
N ARG A 149 18.43 13.20 68.49
CA ARG A 149 17.60 12.53 69.49
C ARG A 149 18.43 11.91 70.61
N LEU A 150 19.56 11.28 70.29
CA LEU A 150 20.46 10.69 71.27
C LEU A 150 21.02 11.77 72.21
N MET A 151 21.47 12.90 71.65
CA MET A 151 21.93 14.05 72.44
C MET A 151 20.84 14.58 73.37
N ALA A 152 19.62 14.80 72.85
CA ALA A 152 18.50 15.30 73.65
C ALA A 152 18.06 14.29 74.73
N ALA A 153 18.00 13.00 74.41
CA ALA A 153 17.65 11.94 75.36
C ALA A 153 18.71 11.81 76.47
N THR A 154 19.99 11.92 76.13
CA THR A 154 21.09 11.88 77.10
C THR A 154 21.01 13.07 78.06
N ALA A 155 20.83 14.28 77.53
CA ALA A 155 20.68 15.49 78.34
C ALA A 155 19.47 15.40 79.28
N ARG A 156 18.34 14.87 78.81
CA ARG A 156 17.15 14.68 79.66
C ARG A 156 17.32 13.59 80.70
N ARG A 157 17.96 12.48 80.35
CA ARG A 157 18.31 11.44 81.33
C ARG A 157 19.14 12.05 82.45
N ASP A 158 20.14 12.86 82.12
CA ASP A 158 21.02 13.48 83.11
C ASP A 158 20.26 14.49 83.98
N GLN A 159 19.38 15.31 83.39
CA GLN A 159 18.49 16.21 84.14
C GLN A 159 17.50 15.46 85.05
N ALA A 160 16.86 14.41 84.54
CA ALA A 160 15.91 13.60 85.30
C ALA A 160 16.63 12.87 86.46
N GLN A 161 17.83 12.34 86.22
CA GLN A 161 18.66 11.74 87.26
C GLN A 161 19.03 12.75 88.35
N ALA A 162 19.46 13.95 87.96
CA ALA A 162 19.75 15.02 88.91
C ALA A 162 18.52 15.42 89.74
N ALA A 163 17.35 15.58 89.10
CA ALA A 163 16.09 15.89 89.78
C ALA A 163 15.64 14.77 90.74
N LEU A 164 15.79 13.50 90.33
CA LEU A 164 15.47 12.33 91.16
C LEU A 164 16.38 12.24 92.39
N THR A 165 17.64 12.66 92.27
CA THR A 165 18.61 12.68 93.38
C THR A 165 18.33 13.80 94.37
N ALA A 166 17.68 14.90 93.93
CA ALA A 166 17.33 16.04 94.76
C ALA A 166 16.02 15.89 95.57
N LEU A 167 15.20 14.87 95.28
CA LEU A 167 13.96 14.59 96.00
C LEU A 167 14.24 13.85 97.34
N PRO A 168 13.79 14.37 98.50
CA PRO A 168 14.12 13.81 99.81
C PRO A 168 13.34 12.53 100.17
N ASP A 169 12.19 12.26 99.55
CA ASP A 169 11.33 11.11 99.86
C ASP A 169 11.50 9.94 98.83
N PRO A 170 11.93 8.74 99.26
CA PRO A 170 12.02 7.56 98.39
C PRO A 170 10.68 7.07 97.82
N ALA A 171 9.55 7.23 98.53
CA ALA A 171 8.25 6.76 98.04
C ALA A 171 7.71 7.64 96.91
N GLY A 172 7.78 8.97 97.06
CA GLY A 172 7.45 9.92 96.00
C GLY A 172 8.31 9.78 94.74
N ARG A 173 9.60 9.42 94.88
CA ARG A 173 10.50 9.15 93.74
C ARG A 173 10.07 7.92 92.93
N ALA A 174 9.68 6.83 93.60
CA ALA A 174 9.22 5.63 92.93
C ALA A 174 7.90 5.86 92.16
N ALA A 175 6.96 6.61 92.75
CA ALA A 175 5.70 6.95 92.10
C ALA A 175 5.90 7.85 90.87
N ALA A 176 6.72 8.89 90.97
CA ALA A 176 7.02 9.78 89.85
C ALA A 176 7.77 9.08 88.71
N ALA A 177 8.70 8.17 89.03
CA ALA A 177 9.41 7.36 88.03
C ALA A 177 8.46 6.37 87.32
N ALA A 178 7.54 5.74 88.05
CA ALA A 178 6.53 4.85 87.46
C ALA A 178 5.58 5.60 86.51
N GLU A 179 5.12 6.80 86.89
CA GLU A 179 4.25 7.62 86.04
C GLU A 179 4.98 8.12 84.77
N ALA A 180 6.24 8.55 84.89
CA ALA A 180 7.07 8.90 83.74
C ALA A 180 7.31 7.70 82.81
N GLY A 181 7.60 6.51 83.36
CA GLY A 181 7.75 5.27 82.59
C GLY A 181 6.48 4.89 81.84
N GLN A 182 5.30 5.03 82.45
CA GLN A 182 4.02 4.80 81.77
C GLN A 182 3.75 5.81 80.65
N ARG A 183 4.08 7.09 80.84
CA ARG A 183 3.97 8.11 79.79
C ARG A 183 4.89 7.81 78.61
N ALA A 184 6.14 7.45 78.87
CA ALA A 184 7.12 7.08 77.85
C ALA A 184 6.68 5.82 77.07
N ALA A 185 6.16 4.80 77.75
CA ALA A 185 5.65 3.59 77.10
C ALA A 185 4.48 3.89 76.15
N ARG A 186 3.49 4.65 76.61
CA ARG A 186 2.34 5.06 75.76
C ARG A 186 2.78 5.88 74.56
N ALA A 187 3.76 6.77 74.73
CA ALA A 187 4.27 7.58 73.63
C ALA A 187 5.09 6.76 72.61
N ALA A 188 5.85 5.76 73.07
CA ALA A 188 6.57 4.82 72.19
C ALA A 188 5.61 3.93 71.39
N GLU A 189 4.53 3.45 72.01
CA GLU A 189 3.46 2.70 71.31
C GLU A 189 2.77 3.57 70.26
N ALA A 190 2.41 4.81 70.60
CA ALA A 190 1.80 5.76 69.68
C ALA A 190 2.73 6.09 68.50
N GLN A 191 4.04 6.25 68.75
CA GLN A 191 5.02 6.46 67.69
C GLN A 191 5.13 5.25 66.77
N THR A 192 5.19 4.04 67.33
CA THR A 192 5.28 2.80 66.55
C THR A 192 4.07 2.62 65.63
N ALA A 193 2.87 2.89 66.15
CA ALA A 193 1.64 2.86 65.35
C ALA A 193 1.64 3.91 64.23
N ALA A 194 2.10 5.13 64.52
CA ALA A 194 2.16 6.20 63.53
C ALA A 194 3.22 5.94 62.43
N ASP A 195 4.38 5.40 62.78
CA ASP A 195 5.44 5.01 61.84
C ASP A 195 4.96 3.87 60.91
N ALA A 196 4.20 2.90 61.44
CA ALA A 196 3.59 1.84 60.64
C ALA A 196 2.54 2.39 59.65
N ALA A 197 1.67 3.30 60.10
CA ALA A 197 0.68 3.95 59.25
C ALA A 197 1.31 4.82 58.16
N GLU A 198 2.43 5.50 58.44
CA GLU A 198 3.21 6.24 57.44
C GLU A 198 3.77 5.30 56.36
N ALA A 199 4.34 4.16 56.76
CA ALA A 199 4.88 3.16 55.83
C ALA A 199 3.80 2.57 54.92
N GLU A 200 2.63 2.23 55.47
CA GLU A 200 1.49 1.73 54.70
C GLU A 200 0.98 2.78 53.69
N ALA A 201 0.87 4.04 54.12
CA ALA A 201 0.41 5.12 53.25
C ALA A 201 1.42 5.43 52.12
N GLU A 202 2.72 5.31 52.38
CA GLU A 202 3.76 5.46 51.35
C GLU A 202 3.69 4.32 50.31
N ALA A 203 3.52 3.07 50.76
CA ALA A 203 3.33 1.92 49.88
C ALA A 203 2.04 2.07 49.02
N GLY A 204 0.95 2.51 49.64
CA GLY A 204 -0.31 2.79 48.94
C GLY A 204 -0.16 3.88 47.87
N PHE A 205 0.61 4.94 48.15
CA PHE A 205 0.92 5.97 47.17
C PHE A 205 1.76 5.45 45.99
N ALA A 206 2.80 4.65 46.25
CA ALA A 206 3.63 4.05 45.20
C ALA A 206 2.82 3.10 44.29
N ALA A 207 1.90 2.31 44.87
CA ALA A 207 1.01 1.45 44.12
C ALA A 207 0.02 2.25 43.25
N ALA A 208 -0.55 3.34 43.79
CA ALA A 208 -1.42 4.25 43.04
C ALA A 208 -0.68 4.93 41.88
N GLU A 209 0.57 5.34 42.08
CA GLU A 209 1.39 5.94 41.02
C GLU A 209 1.68 4.94 39.89
N THR A 210 1.95 3.69 40.24
CA THR A 210 2.15 2.61 39.25
C THR A 210 0.88 2.38 38.44
N ARG A 211 -0.29 2.29 39.10
CA ARG A 211 -1.60 2.15 38.42
C ARG A 211 -1.89 3.32 37.49
N LEU A 212 -1.59 4.56 37.90
CA LEU A 212 -1.77 5.74 37.06
C LEU A 212 -0.87 5.74 35.82
N ARG A 213 0.40 5.33 35.96
CA ARG A 213 1.32 5.21 34.81
C ARG A 213 0.82 4.17 33.81
N GLU A 214 0.36 3.02 34.31
CA GLU A 214 -0.17 1.95 33.46
C GLU A 214 -1.47 2.37 32.75
N ALA A 215 -2.39 3.03 33.47
CA ALA A 215 -3.62 3.52 32.86
C ALA A 215 -3.35 4.57 31.77
N ARG A 216 -2.34 5.44 31.95
CA ARG A 216 -1.91 6.38 30.91
C ARG A 216 -1.32 5.68 29.69
N ARG A 217 -0.52 4.63 29.89
CA ARG A 217 0.05 3.82 28.80
C ARG A 217 -1.08 3.20 27.96
N LEU A 218 -2.01 2.52 28.61
CA LEU A 218 -3.16 1.88 27.96
C LEU A 218 -4.04 2.89 27.22
N ARG A 219 -4.22 4.09 27.77
CA ARG A 219 -4.96 5.17 27.10
C ARG A 219 -4.28 5.61 25.82
N THR A 220 -2.98 5.88 25.86
CA THR A 220 -2.20 6.25 24.66
C THR A 220 -2.22 5.15 23.61
N GLU A 221 -2.13 3.88 24.02
CA GLU A 221 -2.21 2.73 23.11
C GLU A 221 -3.58 2.63 22.44
N ALA A 222 -4.67 2.75 23.20
CA ALA A 222 -6.02 2.73 22.66
C ALA A 222 -6.27 3.89 21.68
N GLU A 223 -5.81 5.11 22.02
CA GLU A 223 -5.88 6.29 21.15
C GLU A 223 -5.09 6.07 19.84
N ALA A 224 -3.89 5.47 19.92
CA ALA A 224 -3.06 5.19 18.76
C ALA A 224 -3.69 4.13 17.83
N THR A 225 -4.21 3.03 18.39
CA THR A 225 -4.92 2.00 17.62
C THR A 225 -6.14 2.59 16.91
N ARG A 226 -6.96 3.37 17.62
CA ARG A 226 -8.14 4.03 17.04
C ARG A 226 -7.75 5.00 15.93
N ALA A 227 -6.68 5.78 16.11
CA ALA A 227 -6.18 6.71 15.10
C ALA A 227 -5.68 5.98 13.84
N ALA A 228 -4.95 4.88 14.01
CA ALA A 228 -4.46 4.06 12.90
C ALA A 228 -5.59 3.45 12.08
N LEU A 229 -6.57 2.83 12.74
CA LEU A 229 -7.76 2.25 12.08
C LEU A 229 -8.59 3.32 11.35
N GLY A 230 -8.79 4.49 11.99
CA GLY A 230 -9.48 5.61 11.36
C GLY A 230 -8.75 6.17 10.14
N ALA A 231 -7.42 6.21 10.17
CA ALA A 231 -6.61 6.63 9.02
C ALA A 231 -6.68 5.62 7.86
N GLU A 232 -6.66 4.32 8.16
CA GLU A 232 -6.85 3.25 7.17
C GLU A 232 -8.23 3.37 6.51
N ALA A 233 -9.29 3.50 7.31
CA ALA A 233 -10.66 3.65 6.82
C ALA A 233 -10.80 4.89 5.92
N ALA A 234 -10.26 6.05 6.34
CA ALA A 234 -10.29 7.27 5.55
C ALA A 234 -9.45 7.19 4.27
N SER A 235 -8.38 6.38 4.25
CA SER A 235 -7.61 6.11 3.04
C SER A 235 -8.39 5.25 2.05
N LEU A 236 -9.00 4.16 2.54
CA LEU A 236 -9.84 3.28 1.74
C LEU A 236 -11.08 4.00 1.20
N ASP A 237 -11.73 4.84 2.00
CA ASP A 237 -12.87 5.66 1.55
C ASP A 237 -12.49 6.59 0.40
N ARG A 238 -11.30 7.21 0.45
CA ARG A 238 -10.80 8.05 -0.65
C ARG A 238 -10.53 7.24 -1.92
N LEU A 239 -9.92 6.05 -1.80
CA LEU A 239 -9.68 5.17 -2.95
C LEU A 239 -10.99 4.68 -3.57
N ILE A 240 -11.96 4.26 -2.74
CA ILE A 240 -13.27 3.80 -3.18
C ILE A 240 -14.06 4.93 -3.86
N ALA A 241 -13.97 6.15 -3.34
CA ALA A 241 -14.63 7.32 -3.92
C ALA A 241 -14.04 7.70 -5.29
N ALA A 242 -12.71 7.70 -5.42
CA ALA A 242 -12.03 8.01 -6.69
C ALA A 242 -12.41 7.03 -7.80
N GLU A 243 -12.67 5.76 -7.48
CA GLU A 243 -13.10 4.73 -8.45
C GLU A 243 -14.58 4.84 -8.81
N ALA A 244 -15.40 5.50 -7.99
CA ALA A 244 -16.82 5.70 -8.24
C ALA A 244 -17.12 6.87 -9.19
N GLU A 245 -16.16 7.76 -9.47
CA GLU A 245 -16.33 8.94 -10.34
C GLU A 245 -16.38 8.63 -11.85
N GLY A 246 -16.57 7.37 -12.23
CA GLY A 246 -16.67 6.88 -13.60
C GLY A 246 -17.97 7.23 -14.35
N GLY A 247 -18.29 8.52 -14.47
CA GLY A 247 -19.30 9.06 -15.40
C GLY A 247 -20.79 8.96 -14.98
N PRO A 248 -21.69 9.58 -15.76
CA PRO A 248 -23.13 9.58 -15.45
C PRO A 248 -23.72 8.17 -15.56
N GLY A 249 -24.30 7.67 -14.47
CA GLY A 249 -24.90 6.31 -14.45
C GLY A 249 -25.01 5.57 -13.11
N GLY A 250 -24.57 6.13 -11.99
CA GLY A 250 -24.87 5.58 -10.66
C GLY A 250 -23.85 4.56 -10.11
N ARG A 251 -24.08 4.17 -8.85
CA ARG A 251 -23.16 3.39 -8.00
C ARG A 251 -22.85 2.01 -8.61
N PRO A 252 -21.58 1.58 -8.71
CA PRO A 252 -21.24 0.27 -9.25
C PRO A 252 -21.80 -0.86 -8.38
N VAL A 253 -22.14 -1.99 -9.00
CA VAL A 253 -22.73 -3.11 -8.28
C VAL A 253 -21.79 -3.68 -7.21
N SER A 254 -20.47 -3.61 -7.42
CA SER A 254 -19.46 -4.01 -6.43
C SER A 254 -19.65 -3.32 -5.07
N ALA A 255 -20.19 -2.10 -5.05
CA ALA A 255 -20.49 -1.38 -3.82
C ALA A 255 -21.67 -1.95 -3.01
N SER A 256 -22.52 -2.75 -3.66
CA SER A 256 -23.72 -3.37 -3.10
C SER A 256 -23.54 -4.87 -2.84
N LEU A 257 -22.35 -5.42 -3.10
CA LEU A 257 -22.01 -6.82 -2.88
C LEU A 257 -21.35 -7.01 -1.52
N THR A 258 -21.77 -8.01 -0.77
CA THR A 258 -21.17 -8.46 0.49
C THR A 258 -20.71 -9.90 0.33
N LEU A 259 -19.43 -10.14 0.61
CA LEU A 259 -18.77 -11.43 0.49
C LEU A 259 -17.59 -11.50 1.46
N ASP A 260 -17.11 -12.71 1.68
CA ASP A 260 -15.83 -12.98 2.34
C ASP A 260 -14.65 -12.72 1.38
N ASP A 261 -13.55 -12.15 1.89
CA ASP A 261 -12.34 -11.82 1.14
C ASP A 261 -11.74 -13.01 0.37
N THR A 262 -11.89 -14.21 0.91
CA THR A 262 -11.42 -15.45 0.29
C THR A 262 -12.10 -15.77 -1.04
N HIS A 263 -13.27 -15.20 -1.30
CA HIS A 263 -14.03 -15.41 -2.54
C HIS A 263 -13.95 -14.22 -3.50
N ALA A 264 -13.23 -13.15 -3.17
CA ALA A 264 -13.17 -11.94 -3.98
C ALA A 264 -12.65 -12.21 -5.40
N ALA A 265 -11.59 -13.01 -5.52
CA ALA A 265 -11.01 -13.35 -6.82
C ALA A 265 -11.94 -14.21 -7.67
N ALA A 266 -12.66 -15.16 -7.05
CA ALA A 266 -13.66 -15.98 -7.72
C ALA A 266 -14.82 -15.13 -8.25
N LEU A 267 -15.31 -14.17 -7.45
CA LEU A 267 -16.40 -13.28 -7.84
C LEU A 267 -15.96 -12.30 -8.95
N ALA A 268 -14.75 -11.74 -8.84
CA ALA A 268 -14.17 -10.90 -9.88
C ALA A 268 -13.97 -11.64 -11.19
N ALA A 269 -13.53 -12.90 -11.13
CA ALA A 269 -13.44 -13.77 -12.29
C ALA A 269 -14.80 -14.01 -12.95
N ALA A 270 -15.83 -14.27 -12.15
CA ALA A 270 -17.17 -14.56 -12.63
C ALA A 270 -17.84 -13.36 -13.31
N LEU A 271 -17.77 -12.18 -12.68
CA LEU A 271 -18.50 -11.00 -13.15
C LEU A 271 -17.69 -10.09 -14.08
N GLY A 272 -16.36 -10.12 -14.01
CA GLY A 272 -15.47 -9.30 -14.84
C GLY A 272 -15.87 -7.82 -14.84
N ASP A 273 -15.99 -7.24 -16.04
CA ASP A 273 -16.40 -5.84 -16.25
C ASP A 273 -17.80 -5.52 -15.67
N GLY A 274 -18.62 -6.55 -15.45
CA GLY A 274 -19.94 -6.42 -14.81
C GLY A 274 -19.86 -5.93 -13.36
N LEU A 275 -18.74 -6.09 -12.66
CA LEU A 275 -18.55 -5.52 -11.30
C LEU A 275 -18.69 -4.00 -11.27
N GLY A 276 -18.22 -3.33 -12.33
CA GLY A 276 -18.27 -1.88 -12.48
C GLY A 276 -19.55 -1.37 -13.13
N ALA A 277 -20.54 -2.23 -13.40
CA ALA A 277 -21.82 -1.82 -13.96
C ALA A 277 -22.78 -1.34 -12.85
N GLY A 278 -23.61 -0.35 -13.17
CA GLY A 278 -24.62 0.18 -12.26
C GLY A 278 -25.86 -0.71 -12.15
N LEU A 279 -26.81 -0.27 -11.32
CA LEU A 279 -28.14 -0.89 -11.19
C LEU A 279 -29.25 -0.05 -11.85
N ASP A 280 -28.92 1.17 -12.29
CA ASP A 280 -29.86 2.10 -12.91
C ASP A 280 -29.83 1.95 -14.43
N ALA A 281 -31.00 1.86 -15.06
CA ALA A 281 -31.15 1.81 -16.52
C ALA A 281 -30.58 3.04 -17.24
N THR A 282 -30.40 4.16 -16.54
CA THR A 282 -29.76 5.37 -17.09
C THR A 282 -28.24 5.23 -17.25
N ALA A 283 -27.61 4.22 -16.64
CA ALA A 283 -26.18 3.99 -16.73
C ALA A 283 -25.76 3.45 -18.09
N ARG A 284 -24.58 3.86 -18.57
CA ARG A 284 -23.94 3.31 -19.78
C ARG A 284 -23.73 1.80 -19.74
N ARG A 285 -23.46 1.25 -18.55
CA ARG A 285 -23.38 -0.19 -18.26
C ARG A 285 -24.21 -0.44 -17.01
N HIS A 286 -25.24 -1.27 -17.10
CA HIS A 286 -26.07 -1.62 -15.97
C HIS A 286 -26.55 -3.07 -16.03
N TRP A 287 -26.88 -3.60 -14.87
CA TRP A 287 -27.53 -4.89 -14.73
C TRP A 287 -29.04 -4.77 -14.91
N VAL A 288 -29.62 -5.70 -15.67
CA VAL A 288 -31.06 -5.94 -15.76
C VAL A 288 -31.37 -7.38 -15.39
N ALA A 289 -32.58 -7.64 -14.91
CA ALA A 289 -32.94 -8.99 -14.48
C ALA A 289 -32.90 -9.94 -15.68
N GLY A 290 -32.09 -10.98 -15.56
CA GLY A 290 -31.94 -12.03 -16.58
C GLY A 290 -32.86 -13.23 -16.34
N SER A 291 -32.82 -14.17 -17.28
CA SER A 291 -33.51 -15.45 -17.17
C SER A 291 -32.79 -16.40 -16.22
N THR A 292 -33.53 -17.26 -15.51
CA THR A 292 -32.95 -18.31 -14.67
C THR A 292 -32.06 -19.25 -15.51
N PRO A 293 -30.81 -19.53 -15.10
CA PRO A 293 -29.93 -20.42 -15.84
C PRO A 293 -30.45 -21.87 -15.82
N PRO A 294 -30.01 -22.73 -16.77
CA PRO A 294 -30.31 -24.15 -16.74
C PRO A 294 -29.85 -24.81 -15.44
N ALA A 295 -30.53 -25.90 -15.04
CA ALA A 295 -30.12 -26.68 -13.87
C ALA A 295 -28.71 -27.24 -14.06
N MET A 296 -27.91 -27.18 -13.00
CA MET A 296 -26.54 -27.72 -13.03
C MET A 296 -26.55 -29.25 -12.97
N PRO A 297 -25.71 -29.93 -13.76
CA PRO A 297 -25.57 -31.39 -13.71
C PRO A 297 -25.15 -31.89 -12.32
N TRP A 298 -25.77 -32.99 -11.87
CA TRP A 298 -25.46 -33.65 -10.60
C TRP A 298 -23.97 -33.97 -10.42
N ALA A 299 -23.28 -34.39 -11.49
CA ALA A 299 -21.84 -34.67 -11.44
C ALA A 299 -20.98 -33.46 -11.01
N ILE A 300 -21.44 -32.23 -11.26
CA ILE A 300 -20.74 -31.01 -10.80
C ILE A 300 -21.02 -30.76 -9.33
N ILE A 301 -22.27 -30.98 -8.89
CA ILE A 301 -22.69 -30.83 -7.49
C ILE A 301 -21.99 -31.87 -6.60
N ASP A 302 -21.98 -33.14 -7.02
CA ASP A 302 -21.35 -34.26 -6.30
C ASP A 302 -19.82 -34.10 -6.20
N ALA A 303 -19.21 -33.35 -7.11
CA ALA A 303 -17.80 -33.00 -7.06
C ALA A 303 -17.48 -31.86 -6.06
N GLY A 304 -18.47 -31.39 -5.29
CA GLY A 304 -18.31 -30.36 -4.27
C GLY A 304 -18.34 -28.93 -4.80
N ALA A 305 -18.82 -28.72 -6.03
CA ALA A 305 -19.01 -27.37 -6.56
C ALA A 305 -20.15 -26.65 -5.81
N ARG A 306 -19.99 -25.36 -5.54
CA ARG A 306 -20.99 -24.54 -4.83
C ARG A 306 -21.40 -23.33 -5.67
N PRO A 307 -22.70 -22.98 -5.76
CA PRO A 307 -23.11 -21.80 -6.49
C PRO A 307 -22.60 -20.53 -5.80
N LEU A 308 -22.14 -19.54 -6.56
CA LEU A 308 -21.70 -18.25 -5.99
C LEU A 308 -22.85 -17.53 -5.27
N LEU A 309 -24.10 -17.82 -5.64
CA LEU A 309 -25.29 -17.30 -4.96
C LEU A 309 -25.35 -17.64 -3.46
N GLU A 310 -24.73 -18.74 -3.02
CA GLU A 310 -24.63 -19.07 -1.59
C GLU A 310 -23.58 -18.25 -0.85
N LEU A 311 -22.56 -17.78 -1.58
CA LEU A 311 -21.35 -17.18 -1.02
C LEU A 311 -21.39 -15.65 -1.04
N VAL A 312 -22.26 -15.08 -1.88
CA VAL A 312 -22.33 -13.65 -2.14
C VAL A 312 -23.74 -13.15 -1.85
N ARG A 313 -23.85 -12.08 -1.06
CA ARG A 313 -25.09 -11.33 -0.86
C ARG A 313 -25.05 -10.08 -1.71
N GLY A 314 -26.14 -9.78 -2.41
CA GLY A 314 -26.19 -8.64 -3.31
C GLY A 314 -27.58 -8.39 -3.87
N PRO A 315 -27.71 -7.42 -4.78
CA PRO A 315 -28.96 -7.09 -5.46
C PRO A 315 -29.55 -8.29 -6.21
N GLU A 316 -30.88 -8.46 -6.15
CA GLU A 316 -31.61 -9.58 -6.76
C GLU A 316 -31.38 -9.70 -8.28
N VAL A 317 -31.09 -8.58 -8.95
CA VAL A 317 -30.76 -8.55 -10.38
C VAL A 317 -29.57 -9.44 -10.75
N LEU A 318 -28.66 -9.70 -9.80
CA LEU A 318 -27.48 -10.55 -10.01
C LEU A 318 -27.76 -12.05 -9.78
N THR A 319 -28.91 -12.41 -9.22
CA THR A 319 -29.23 -13.81 -8.89
C THR A 319 -29.04 -14.76 -10.09
N PRO A 320 -29.47 -14.44 -11.32
CA PRO A 320 -29.22 -15.30 -12.48
C PRO A 320 -27.73 -15.52 -12.77
N ALA A 321 -26.92 -14.46 -12.70
CA ALA A 321 -25.48 -14.52 -12.96
C ALA A 321 -24.77 -15.34 -11.87
N LEU A 322 -25.08 -15.09 -10.59
CA LEU A 322 -24.50 -15.79 -9.46
C LEU A 322 -24.94 -17.27 -9.37
N ALA A 323 -26.13 -17.60 -9.86
CA ALA A 323 -26.62 -18.98 -9.95
C ALA A 323 -25.96 -19.77 -11.09
N ALA A 324 -25.52 -19.09 -12.16
CA ALA A 324 -24.84 -19.69 -13.30
C ALA A 324 -23.34 -19.93 -13.04
N CYS A 325 -22.76 -19.28 -12.02
CA CYS A 325 -21.35 -19.38 -11.68
C CYS A 325 -21.14 -20.21 -10.41
N TRP A 326 -20.23 -21.18 -10.47
CA TRP A 326 -20.00 -22.15 -9.40
C TRP A 326 -18.54 -22.19 -8.97
N LEU A 327 -18.30 -22.11 -7.66
CA LEU A 327 -16.99 -22.26 -7.06
C LEU A 327 -16.61 -23.74 -6.98
N VAL A 328 -15.40 -24.08 -7.43
CA VAL A 328 -14.77 -25.40 -7.26
C VAL A 328 -13.45 -25.26 -6.52
N ALA A 329 -13.01 -26.32 -5.86
CA ALA A 329 -11.85 -26.27 -4.96
C ALA A 329 -10.54 -25.87 -5.67
N ASP A 330 -10.33 -26.35 -6.90
CA ASP A 330 -9.07 -26.20 -7.62
C ASP A 330 -9.23 -26.26 -9.15
N ALA A 331 -8.17 -25.87 -9.86
CA ALA A 331 -8.13 -25.83 -11.32
C ALA A 331 -8.26 -27.20 -11.98
N ALA A 332 -7.78 -28.28 -11.35
CA ALA A 332 -7.85 -29.62 -11.92
C ALA A 332 -9.30 -30.13 -11.91
N THR A 333 -10.04 -29.85 -10.84
CA THR A 333 -11.47 -30.10 -10.71
C THR A 333 -12.25 -29.28 -11.72
N ALA A 334 -11.95 -27.98 -11.86
CA ALA A 334 -12.57 -27.14 -12.88
C ALA A 334 -12.36 -27.68 -14.30
N GLN A 335 -11.14 -28.11 -14.62
CA GLN A 335 -10.80 -28.64 -15.94
C GLN A 335 -11.52 -29.97 -16.25
N ARG A 336 -11.68 -30.84 -15.26
CA ARG A 336 -12.41 -32.11 -15.40
C ARG A 336 -13.91 -31.88 -15.63
N LEU A 337 -14.49 -30.89 -14.96
CA LEU A 337 -15.93 -30.63 -14.98
C LEU A 337 -16.37 -29.67 -16.10
N ALA A 338 -15.48 -28.83 -16.62
CA ALA A 338 -15.79 -27.85 -17.66
C ALA A 338 -16.53 -28.42 -18.90
N PRO A 339 -16.23 -29.64 -19.40
CA PRO A 339 -16.96 -30.22 -20.54
C PRO A 339 -18.44 -30.52 -20.26
N LEU A 340 -18.86 -30.54 -18.99
CA LEU A 340 -20.22 -30.83 -18.57
C LEU A 340 -21.06 -29.56 -18.37
N LEU A 341 -20.47 -28.36 -18.52
CA LEU A 341 -21.17 -27.11 -18.23
C LEU A 341 -22.35 -26.88 -19.17
N PRO A 342 -23.55 -26.54 -18.65
CA PRO A 342 -24.65 -26.09 -19.48
C PRO A 342 -24.34 -24.72 -20.09
N ALA A 343 -25.03 -24.39 -21.19
CA ALA A 343 -24.88 -23.09 -21.83
C ALA A 343 -25.18 -21.95 -20.84
N GLY A 344 -24.30 -20.95 -20.80
CA GLY A 344 -24.36 -19.82 -19.88
C GLY A 344 -23.66 -20.03 -18.53
N ALA A 345 -23.25 -21.24 -18.18
CA ALA A 345 -22.60 -21.51 -16.90
C ALA A 345 -21.07 -21.32 -16.92
N ALA A 346 -20.50 -21.13 -15.73
CA ALA A 346 -19.05 -21.05 -15.53
C ALA A 346 -18.63 -21.68 -14.19
N LEU A 347 -17.41 -22.24 -14.17
CA LEU A 347 -16.72 -22.64 -12.95
C LEU A 347 -15.64 -21.61 -12.60
N VAL A 348 -15.52 -21.29 -11.33
CA VAL A 348 -14.47 -20.43 -10.79
C VAL A 348 -13.73 -21.10 -9.65
N THR A 349 -12.49 -20.72 -9.43
CA THR A 349 -11.67 -21.19 -8.31
C THR A 349 -11.36 -20.04 -7.34
N PRO A 350 -11.02 -20.33 -6.07
CA PRO A 350 -10.71 -19.30 -5.07
C PRO A 350 -9.59 -18.34 -5.47
N ASP A 351 -8.65 -18.79 -6.32
CA ASP A 351 -7.54 -18.00 -6.87
C ASP A 351 -7.90 -17.23 -8.16
N GLY A 352 -9.17 -17.17 -8.53
CA GLY A 352 -9.67 -16.37 -9.66
C GLY A 352 -9.56 -17.02 -11.03
N GLY A 353 -9.35 -18.34 -11.09
CA GLY A 353 -9.50 -19.10 -12.33
C GLY A 353 -10.95 -19.13 -12.81
N LEU A 354 -11.14 -19.20 -14.12
CA LEU A 354 -12.45 -19.18 -14.78
C LEU A 354 -12.50 -20.21 -15.93
N TRP A 355 -13.54 -21.03 -15.97
CA TRP A 355 -13.85 -21.94 -17.06
C TRP A 355 -15.30 -21.71 -17.50
N ARG A 356 -15.51 -21.22 -18.72
CA ARG A 356 -16.84 -20.96 -19.29
C ARG A 356 -17.27 -22.08 -20.22
N TRP A 357 -18.58 -22.26 -20.34
CA TRP A 357 -19.21 -23.25 -21.22
C TRP A 357 -18.80 -23.14 -22.70
N ASP A 358 -18.46 -21.93 -23.16
CA ASP A 358 -18.05 -21.62 -24.54
C ASP A 358 -16.58 -21.98 -24.85
N GLY A 359 -15.87 -22.53 -23.86
CA GLY A 359 -14.46 -22.91 -23.98
C GLY A 359 -13.48 -21.83 -23.56
N TYR A 360 -13.93 -20.63 -23.18
CA TYR A 360 -13.04 -19.61 -22.61
C TYR A 360 -12.48 -20.08 -21.25
N ARG A 361 -11.17 -19.90 -21.06
CA ARG A 361 -10.47 -20.25 -19.82
C ARG A 361 -9.52 -19.15 -19.40
N ARG A 362 -9.53 -18.84 -18.11
CA ARG A 362 -8.57 -17.98 -17.42
C ARG A 362 -7.94 -18.77 -16.29
N ARG A 363 -6.60 -18.79 -16.21
CA ARG A 363 -5.90 -19.41 -15.08
C ARG A 363 -5.95 -18.47 -13.87
N GLY A 364 -6.15 -19.04 -12.69
CA GLY A 364 -6.01 -18.32 -11.43
C GLY A 364 -4.54 -18.12 -11.05
N GLY A 365 -4.32 -17.36 -9.97
CA GLY A 365 -2.97 -17.10 -9.44
C GLY A 365 -2.12 -16.15 -10.30
N THR A 366 -2.72 -15.46 -11.27
CA THR A 366 -2.10 -14.32 -11.96
C THR A 366 -2.09 -13.09 -11.03
N ALA A 367 -1.37 -12.02 -11.42
CA ALA A 367 -1.42 -10.75 -10.70
C ALA A 367 -2.87 -10.32 -10.41
N GLU A 368 -3.08 -9.71 -9.24
CA GLU A 368 -4.41 -9.32 -8.76
C GLU A 368 -5.10 -8.42 -9.78
N ASP A 369 -6.29 -8.83 -10.25
CA ASP A 369 -7.08 -8.03 -11.18
C ASP A 369 -7.80 -6.88 -10.46
N ALA A 370 -8.09 -5.81 -11.19
CA ALA A 370 -8.67 -4.59 -10.63
C ALA A 370 -10.01 -4.84 -9.90
N GLY A 371 -10.81 -5.80 -10.39
CA GLY A 371 -12.07 -6.19 -9.77
C GLY A 371 -11.89 -6.89 -8.42
N THR A 372 -10.91 -7.79 -8.32
CA THR A 372 -10.54 -8.45 -7.05
C THR A 372 -10.08 -7.40 -6.03
N ALA A 373 -9.23 -6.48 -6.46
CA ALA A 373 -8.71 -5.42 -5.60
C ALA A 373 -9.84 -4.48 -5.10
N ASP A 374 -10.80 -4.10 -5.94
CA ASP A 374 -11.97 -3.29 -5.54
C ASP A 374 -12.84 -4.03 -4.50
N LEU A 375 -13.14 -5.31 -4.74
CA LEU A 375 -13.93 -6.11 -3.81
C LEU A 375 -13.26 -6.26 -2.44
N ARG A 376 -11.95 -6.56 -2.40
CA ARG A 376 -11.18 -6.67 -1.15
C ARG A 376 -11.08 -5.34 -0.40
N ARG A 377 -10.84 -4.22 -1.11
CA ARG A 377 -10.84 -2.89 -0.48
C ARG A 377 -12.17 -2.60 0.20
N ARG A 378 -13.29 -2.89 -0.47
CA ARG A 378 -14.64 -2.69 0.09
C ARG A 378 -14.92 -3.60 1.28
N ALA A 379 -14.51 -4.86 1.22
CA ALA A 379 -14.68 -5.80 2.31
C ALA A 379 -13.81 -5.42 3.53
N ARG A 380 -12.52 -5.10 3.34
CA ARG A 380 -11.65 -4.55 4.39
C ARG A 380 -12.24 -3.29 5.02
N ARG A 381 -12.79 -2.39 4.19
CA ARG A 381 -13.43 -1.16 4.69
C ARG A 381 -14.60 -1.46 5.61
N ARG A 382 -15.43 -2.47 5.32
CA ARG A 382 -16.53 -2.90 6.21
C ARG A 382 -16.02 -3.57 7.48
N GLN A 383 -14.96 -4.37 7.39
CA GLN A 383 -14.34 -4.98 8.56
C GLN A 383 -13.82 -3.92 9.54
N LEU A 384 -13.25 -2.84 9.01
CA LEU A 384 -12.77 -1.71 9.81
C LEU A 384 -13.87 -1.05 10.65
N ASP A 385 -15.15 -1.09 10.25
CA ASP A 385 -16.23 -0.52 11.08
C ASP A 385 -16.35 -1.23 12.44
N ALA A 386 -16.25 -2.57 12.43
CA ALA A 386 -16.29 -3.36 13.66
C ALA A 386 -15.01 -3.17 14.50
N GLU A 387 -13.84 -3.10 13.85
CA GLU A 387 -12.56 -2.85 14.53
C GLU A 387 -12.51 -1.45 15.16
N ILE A 388 -13.03 -0.42 14.48
CA ILE A 388 -13.15 0.95 15.00
C ILE A 388 -14.11 1.00 16.18
N ALA A 389 -15.28 0.36 16.09
CA ALA A 389 -16.22 0.31 17.21
C ALA A 389 -15.61 -0.36 18.45
N ALA A 390 -14.84 -1.43 18.27
CA ALA A 390 -14.09 -2.07 19.35
C ALA A 390 -12.99 -1.15 19.92
N ALA A 391 -12.28 -0.42 19.06
CA ALA A 391 -11.25 0.53 19.48
C ALA A 391 -11.84 1.73 20.25
N ASP A 392 -12.99 2.27 19.82
CA ASP A 392 -13.70 3.33 20.53
C ASP A 392 -14.14 2.85 21.94
N ALA A 393 -14.64 1.61 22.05
CA ALA A 393 -14.98 1.02 23.35
C ALA A 393 -13.75 0.83 24.26
N ALA A 394 -12.62 0.38 23.69
CA ALA A 394 -11.36 0.26 24.39
C ALA A 394 -10.84 1.63 24.87
N GLN A 395 -10.95 2.67 24.03
CA GLN A 395 -10.57 4.04 24.39
C GLN A 395 -11.42 4.58 25.53
N ALA A 396 -12.75 4.38 25.50
CA ALA A 396 -13.64 4.78 26.58
C ALA A 396 -13.34 4.05 27.91
N THR A 397 -13.02 2.75 27.82
CA THR A 397 -12.61 1.95 28.98
C THR A 397 -11.30 2.45 29.55
N ALA A 398 -10.30 2.72 28.70
CA ALA A 398 -9.00 3.23 29.13
C ALA A 398 -9.08 4.65 29.72
N ALA A 399 -9.97 5.50 29.19
CA ALA A 399 -10.24 6.82 29.75
C ALA A 399 -10.82 6.70 31.18
N THR A 400 -11.85 5.87 31.35
CA THR A 400 -12.49 5.63 32.67
C THR A 400 -11.49 5.06 33.68
N ALA A 401 -10.65 4.11 33.26
CA ALA A 401 -9.59 3.56 34.11
C ALA A 401 -8.52 4.60 34.46
N GLY A 402 -8.17 5.48 33.52
CA GLY A 402 -7.27 6.61 33.74
C GLY A 402 -7.79 7.59 34.79
N ASP A 403 -9.07 7.96 34.71
CA ASP A 403 -9.71 8.87 35.66
C ASP A 403 -9.80 8.24 37.05
N ALA A 404 -10.17 6.96 37.14
CA ALA A 404 -10.18 6.22 38.40
C ALA A 404 -8.79 6.13 39.03
N ALA A 405 -7.74 5.86 38.23
CA ALA A 405 -6.37 5.82 38.72
C ALA A 405 -5.85 7.20 39.16
N ALA A 406 -6.27 8.28 38.50
CA ALA A 406 -5.92 9.65 38.90
C ALA A 406 -6.59 10.05 40.21
N ALA A 407 -7.87 9.69 40.40
CA ALA A 407 -8.60 9.90 41.65
C ALA A 407 -7.96 9.11 42.81
N ASP A 408 -7.62 7.84 42.59
CA ASP A 408 -6.95 6.99 43.57
C ASP A 408 -5.57 7.53 43.95
N GLN A 409 -4.77 8.00 43.00
CA GLN A 409 -3.48 8.64 43.26
C GLN A 409 -3.61 9.93 44.09
N THR A 410 -4.65 10.71 43.84
CA THR A 410 -4.96 11.91 44.63
C THR A 410 -5.34 11.54 46.07
N ALA A 411 -6.20 10.53 46.24
CA ALA A 411 -6.60 10.04 47.56
C ALA A 411 -5.43 9.39 48.32
N ALA A 412 -4.56 8.65 47.63
CA ALA A 412 -3.35 8.06 48.22
C ALA A 412 -2.34 9.14 48.64
N ARG A 413 -2.19 10.22 47.86
CA ARG A 413 -1.36 11.37 48.23
C ARG A 413 -1.86 12.05 49.50
N ALA A 414 -3.18 12.28 49.60
CA ALA A 414 -3.78 12.86 50.79
C ALA A 414 -3.57 11.99 52.04
N ARG A 415 -3.76 10.66 51.92
CA ARG A 415 -3.48 9.69 53.01
C ARG A 415 -2.01 9.72 53.44
N ARG A 416 -1.08 9.73 52.49
CA ARG A 416 0.36 9.83 52.77
C ARG A 416 0.71 11.13 53.50
N ASP A 417 0.21 12.26 53.03
CA ASP A 417 0.50 13.56 53.63
C ASP A 417 -0.10 13.68 55.05
N ALA A 418 -1.28 13.07 55.29
CA ALA A 418 -1.87 12.97 56.63
C ALA A 418 -1.07 12.05 57.56
N ALA A 419 -0.66 10.88 57.09
CA ALA A 419 0.13 9.93 57.86
C ALA A 419 1.51 10.51 58.25
N ARG A 420 2.17 11.22 57.32
CA ARG A 420 3.43 11.95 57.61
C ARG A 420 3.28 13.00 58.71
N LYS A 421 2.17 13.75 58.71
CA LYS A 421 1.88 14.73 59.77
C LYS A 421 1.64 14.04 61.12
N ALA A 422 0.85 12.97 61.14
CA ALA A 422 0.59 12.19 62.35
C ALA A 422 1.87 11.57 62.93
N ALA A 423 2.73 10.99 62.08
CA ALA A 423 4.03 10.45 62.50
C ALA A 423 4.95 11.54 63.04
N ALA A 424 5.02 12.71 62.40
CA ALA A 424 5.79 13.85 62.91
C ALA A 424 5.27 14.32 64.28
N GLU A 425 3.96 14.31 64.51
CA GLU A 425 3.37 14.67 65.79
C GLU A 425 3.62 13.62 66.88
N ALA A 426 3.43 12.34 66.58
CA ALA A 426 3.71 11.25 67.50
C ALA A 426 5.19 11.22 67.92
N ARG A 427 6.12 11.47 66.98
CA ARG A 427 7.55 11.62 67.27
C ARG A 427 7.84 12.81 68.18
N ARG A 428 7.13 13.94 68.02
CA ARG A 428 7.26 15.10 68.92
C ARG A 428 6.73 14.79 70.32
N GLN A 429 5.61 14.09 70.44
CA GLN A 429 5.03 13.69 71.72
C GLN A 429 5.90 12.65 72.45
N ALA A 430 6.44 11.66 71.74
CA ALA A 430 7.43 10.72 72.28
C ALA A 430 8.73 11.41 72.69
N MET A 431 9.10 12.49 72.00
CA MET A 431 10.19 13.36 72.41
C MET A 431 9.76 14.36 73.51
N ALA A 432 8.52 14.44 73.96
CA ALA A 432 8.12 15.33 75.06
C ALA A 432 7.85 14.56 76.36
N ALA A 433 7.34 13.33 76.23
CA ALA A 433 7.26 12.34 77.31
C ALA A 433 8.65 11.86 77.74
#